data_AF-A0A6A4B1H5-F1
#
_entry.id   AF-A0A6A4B1H5-F1
#
_cell.length_a   1.000
_cell.length_b   1.000
_cell.length_c   1.000
_cell.angle_alpha   90.00
_cell.angle_beta   90.00
_cell.angle_gamma   90.00
#
_symmetry.space_group_name_H-M   'P 1'
#
loop_
_entity.id
_entity.type
_entity.pdbx_description
1 polymer ?
#
loop_
_entity_poly.entity_id
_entity_poly.type
_entity_poly.pdbx_seq_one_letter_code
_entity_poly.pdbx_strand_id
1 'polypeptide(L)'
;MGRIQFALAAAVALLVKSTDAFTIGTPSGLAAGATGGAGGKTVYPTNTTELIAYLNASEPLVVVLNQTFDFRGTEGTTTEPGCRPQYTRECIAKNNGFKSQDVILQSGGMKNTGGCDNGTETTVTYDNAALKRMTVKGDKTIRGIGKSGVIKGKGTTLKGHNIIIQNIHITELNHHLVWGGDAIYIQGTDNIHHDQQGEYRLHDHQ
;
A
#
# COMPACT_ATOMS: atom_id res chain seq x y z
N MET A 1 -41.84 60.48 -21.54
CA MET A 1 -41.16 59.56 -22.49
C MET A 1 -39.66 59.79 -22.33
N GLY A 2 -38.76 58.88 -22.00
CA GLY A 2 -38.78 57.47 -21.61
C GLY A 2 -37.45 57.19 -20.88
N ARG A 3 -37.48 56.29 -19.90
CA ARG A 3 -36.36 55.90 -19.01
C ARG A 3 -35.37 55.01 -19.76
N ILE A 4 -34.06 55.20 -19.58
CA ILE A 4 -33.08 54.10 -19.68
C ILE A 4 -31.94 54.35 -18.68
N GLN A 5 -32.01 53.72 -17.50
CA GLN A 5 -30.86 53.56 -16.61
C GLN A 5 -30.12 52.28 -17.03
N PHE A 6 -28.87 52.40 -17.43
CA PHE A 6 -27.98 51.27 -17.66
C PHE A 6 -27.49 50.75 -16.30
N ALA A 7 -28.01 49.60 -15.87
CA ALA A 7 -27.49 48.87 -14.72
C ALA A 7 -26.33 47.97 -15.19
N LEU A 8 -25.10 48.27 -14.74
CA LEU A 8 -23.95 47.40 -14.91
C LEU A 8 -24.03 46.28 -13.87
N ALA A 9 -24.41 45.07 -14.30
CA ALA A 9 -24.33 43.87 -13.45
C ALA A 9 -22.93 43.26 -13.57
N ALA A 10 -22.07 43.47 -12.57
CA ALA A 10 -20.80 42.76 -12.47
C ALA A 10 -21.04 41.37 -11.86
N ALA A 11 -20.98 40.33 -12.68
CA ALA A 11 -20.98 38.95 -12.21
C ALA A 11 -19.58 38.59 -11.69
N VAL A 12 -19.41 38.59 -10.36
CA VAL A 12 -18.21 38.05 -9.71
C VAL A 12 -18.36 36.54 -9.65
N ALA A 13 -17.65 35.82 -10.53
CA ALA A 13 -17.51 34.38 -10.45
C ALA A 13 -16.57 34.03 -9.28
N LEU A 14 -17.13 33.61 -8.14
CA LEU A 14 -16.37 32.98 -7.07
C LEU A 14 -15.88 31.60 -7.54
N LEU A 15 -14.63 31.54 -7.98
CA LEU A 15 -13.89 30.28 -8.11
C LEU A 15 -13.66 29.72 -6.70
N VAL A 16 -14.61 28.95 -6.19
CA VAL A 16 -14.40 28.11 -5.01
C VAL A 16 -13.40 27.04 -5.44
N LYS A 17 -12.12 27.25 -5.16
CA LYS A 17 -11.16 26.15 -5.11
C LYS A 17 -11.61 25.28 -3.95
N SER A 18 -12.23 24.14 -4.25
CA SER A 18 -12.47 23.08 -3.28
C SER A 18 -11.10 22.62 -2.77
N THR A 19 -10.63 23.23 -1.68
CA THR A 19 -9.56 22.68 -0.88
C THR A 19 -10.18 21.51 -0.14
N ASP A 20 -10.16 20.32 -0.76
CA ASP A 20 -10.30 19.11 0.04
C ASP A 20 -9.22 19.19 1.11
N ALA A 21 -9.64 19.33 2.37
CA ALA A 21 -8.73 19.57 3.46
C ALA A 21 -7.75 18.40 3.54
N PHE A 22 -6.51 18.64 3.10
CA PHE A 22 -5.41 17.71 3.19
C PHE A 22 -4.92 17.70 4.64
N THR A 23 -5.71 17.14 5.56
CA THR A 23 -5.38 17.06 6.97
C THR A 23 -4.81 15.69 7.31
N ILE A 24 -3.55 15.68 7.75
CA ILE A 24 -2.95 14.54 8.44
C ILE A 24 -3.35 14.71 9.91
N GLY A 25 -4.35 13.95 10.37
CA GLY A 25 -4.77 14.01 11.77
C GLY A 25 -3.68 13.50 12.71
N THR A 26 -3.75 13.86 13.99
CA THR A 26 -2.73 13.47 14.98
C THR A 26 -2.83 11.97 15.31
N PRO A 27 -1.73 11.20 15.23
CA PRO A 27 -1.65 9.84 15.74
C PRO A 27 -2.00 9.72 17.23
N SER A 28 -2.59 8.60 17.64
CA SER A 28 -3.00 8.29 19.02
C SER A 28 -2.59 6.88 19.42
N GLY A 29 -2.66 6.56 20.71
CA GLY A 29 -2.25 5.25 21.24
C GLY A 29 -0.75 5.19 21.44
N LEU A 30 -0.14 4.02 21.22
CA LEU A 30 1.32 3.89 21.18
C LEU A 30 1.87 4.94 20.20
N ALA A 31 1.24 4.99 19.02
CA ALA A 31 1.18 6.02 17.97
C ALA A 31 1.64 7.47 18.23
N ALA A 32 1.40 7.93 19.46
CA ALA A 32 1.20 9.34 19.75
C ALA A 32 2.51 10.13 19.65
N GLY A 33 2.48 11.20 18.87
CA GLY A 33 3.65 12.06 18.63
C GLY A 33 4.34 11.78 17.29
N ALA A 34 3.99 10.73 16.57
CA ALA A 34 4.46 10.56 15.19
C ALA A 34 4.05 11.75 14.31
N THR A 35 5.02 12.31 13.60
CA THR A 35 4.88 13.49 12.72
C THR A 35 5.02 13.12 11.24
N GLY A 36 5.52 11.92 10.94
CA GLY A 36 5.81 11.48 9.59
C GLY A 36 6.81 12.40 8.89
N GLY A 37 6.48 12.81 7.67
CA GLY A 37 7.27 13.78 6.90
C GLY A 37 6.98 15.25 7.19
N ALA A 38 6.35 15.60 8.32
CA ALA A 38 6.02 17.00 8.63
C ALA A 38 7.28 17.89 8.64
N GLY A 39 7.16 19.10 8.08
CA GLY A 39 8.30 20.00 7.86
C GLY A 39 9.15 19.66 6.63
N GLY A 40 8.96 18.48 6.03
CA GLY A 40 9.56 18.07 4.77
C GLY A 40 8.82 18.61 3.54
N LYS A 41 9.40 18.35 2.36
CA LYS A 41 8.79 18.73 1.08
C LYS A 41 7.60 17.82 0.77
N THR A 42 6.52 18.42 0.25
CA THR A 42 5.41 17.66 -0.35
C THR A 42 5.74 17.31 -1.80
N VAL A 43 5.65 16.04 -2.15
CA VAL A 43 5.98 15.50 -3.48
C VAL A 43 4.83 14.67 -4.04
N TYR A 44 4.69 14.70 -5.36
CA TYR A 44 3.62 14.03 -6.11
C TYR A 44 4.29 13.14 -7.17
N PRO A 45 4.58 11.86 -6.86
CA PRO A 45 5.17 10.97 -7.84
C PRO A 45 4.25 10.86 -9.06
N THR A 46 4.85 10.88 -10.24
CA THR A 46 4.14 10.77 -11.53
C THR A 46 4.21 9.37 -12.11
N ASN A 47 5.12 8.53 -11.60
CA ASN A 47 5.34 7.16 -12.03
C ASN A 47 5.87 6.28 -10.89
N THR A 48 5.94 4.96 -11.14
CA THR A 48 6.37 3.96 -10.15
C THR A 48 7.81 4.13 -9.69
N THR A 49 8.70 4.58 -10.58
CA THR A 49 10.12 4.85 -10.26
C THR A 49 10.26 6.02 -9.28
N GLU A 50 9.56 7.12 -9.52
CA GLU A 50 9.52 8.27 -8.61
C GLU A 50 8.92 7.90 -7.25
N LEU A 51 7.86 7.09 -7.24
CA LEU A 51 7.28 6.59 -5.99
C LEU A 51 8.33 5.83 -5.18
N ILE A 52 9.02 4.84 -5.78
CA ILE A 52 10.08 4.09 -5.11
C ILE A 52 11.17 5.03 -4.58
N ALA A 53 11.60 6.00 -5.40
CA ALA A 53 12.65 6.94 -5.04
C ALA A 53 12.27 7.79 -3.82
N TYR A 54 11.08 8.39 -3.81
CA TYR A 54 10.62 9.21 -2.69
C TYR A 54 10.42 8.40 -1.41
N LEU A 55 9.92 7.17 -1.49
CA LEU A 55 9.77 6.30 -0.32
C LEU A 55 11.13 5.91 0.29
N ASN A 56 12.15 5.74 -0.54
CA ASN A 56 13.50 5.35 -0.12
C ASN A 56 14.45 6.53 0.18
N ALA A 57 13.97 7.76 0.00
CA ALA A 57 14.73 8.98 0.29
C ALA A 57 15.05 9.11 1.79
N SER A 58 16.21 9.68 2.12
CA SER A 58 16.60 9.89 3.52
C SER A 58 15.96 11.14 4.14
N GLU A 59 15.67 12.15 3.34
CA GLU A 59 15.04 13.39 3.81
C GLU A 59 13.57 13.19 4.17
N PRO A 60 13.03 14.00 5.11
CA PRO A 60 11.60 13.98 5.42
C PRO A 60 10.74 14.36 4.21
N LEU A 61 9.72 13.57 3.89
CA LEU A 61 8.83 13.81 2.75
C LEU A 61 7.37 13.51 3.06
N VAL A 62 6.49 14.35 2.52
CA VAL A 62 5.05 14.08 2.39
C VAL A 62 4.79 13.63 0.96
N VAL A 63 4.66 12.31 0.76
CA VAL A 63 4.44 11.67 -0.53
C VAL A 63 2.94 11.52 -0.78
N VAL A 64 2.42 12.26 -1.75
CA VAL A 64 0.99 12.34 -2.04
C VAL A 64 0.61 11.52 -3.26
N LEU A 65 -0.25 10.52 -3.07
CA LEU A 65 -0.73 9.64 -4.13
C LEU A 65 -2.07 10.16 -4.67
N ASN A 66 -2.05 10.73 -5.86
CA ASN A 66 -3.24 11.24 -6.55
C ASN A 66 -3.67 10.38 -7.75
N GLN A 67 -3.05 9.21 -7.91
CA GLN A 67 -3.27 8.28 -9.01
C GLN A 67 -2.91 6.84 -8.62
N THR A 68 -3.27 5.90 -9.50
CA THR A 68 -2.88 4.50 -9.38
C THR A 68 -1.44 4.28 -9.84
N PHE A 69 -0.65 3.60 -9.01
CA PHE A 69 0.69 3.09 -9.34
C PHE A 69 0.59 1.57 -9.49
N ASP A 70 0.61 1.08 -10.73
CA ASP A 70 0.49 -0.35 -11.04
C ASP A 70 1.87 -0.97 -11.29
N PHE A 71 2.26 -1.90 -10.42
CA PHE A 71 3.53 -2.64 -10.49
C PHE A 71 3.37 -4.04 -11.10
N ARG A 72 2.15 -4.45 -11.47
CA ARG A 72 1.95 -5.76 -12.09
C ARG A 72 2.70 -5.82 -13.42
N GLY A 73 3.37 -6.94 -13.66
CA GLY A 73 4.18 -7.21 -14.84
C GLY A 73 5.53 -6.50 -14.85
N THR A 74 5.82 -5.58 -13.93
CA THR A 74 7.08 -4.82 -13.97
C THR A 74 8.31 -5.66 -13.63
N GLU A 75 8.11 -6.82 -13.02
CA GLU A 75 9.20 -7.73 -12.61
C GLU A 75 9.03 -9.16 -13.16
N GLY A 76 8.16 -9.33 -14.16
CA GLY A 76 7.86 -10.61 -14.77
C GLY A 76 7.10 -11.56 -13.84
N THR A 77 6.92 -12.79 -14.30
CA THR A 77 6.17 -13.84 -13.60
C THR A 77 7.04 -15.08 -13.40
N THR A 78 6.73 -15.85 -12.36
CA THR A 78 7.36 -17.15 -12.09
C THR A 78 6.28 -18.23 -12.11
N THR A 79 6.61 -19.38 -12.72
CA THR A 79 5.78 -20.58 -12.72
C THR A 79 6.59 -21.73 -12.16
N GLU A 80 6.09 -22.36 -11.10
CA GLU A 80 6.83 -23.40 -10.36
C GLU A 80 5.88 -24.34 -9.60
N PRO A 81 6.39 -25.45 -9.05
CA PRO A 81 5.63 -26.30 -8.14
C PRO A 81 5.18 -25.51 -6.90
N GLY A 82 3.89 -25.59 -6.62
CA GLY A 82 3.25 -25.13 -5.40
C GLY A 82 2.57 -26.27 -4.67
N CYS A 83 1.77 -25.92 -3.69
CA CYS A 83 1.00 -26.87 -2.91
C CYS A 83 -0.46 -26.45 -2.82
N ARG A 84 -1.35 -27.43 -2.96
CA ARG A 84 -2.77 -27.30 -2.69
C ARG A 84 -3.08 -27.98 -1.35
N PRO A 85 -3.34 -27.22 -0.28
CA PRO A 85 -3.56 -27.77 1.06
C PRO A 85 -4.80 -28.65 1.17
N GLN A 86 -4.84 -29.54 2.17
CA GLN A 86 -6.02 -30.38 2.42
C GLN A 86 -7.29 -29.55 2.65
N TYR A 87 -7.25 -28.56 3.55
CA TYR A 87 -8.40 -27.71 3.86
C TYR A 87 -8.93 -26.98 2.61
N THR A 88 -8.04 -26.61 1.70
CA THR A 88 -8.37 -25.97 0.42
C THR A 88 -9.14 -26.94 -0.48
N ARG A 89 -8.66 -28.19 -0.62
CA ARG A 89 -9.36 -29.23 -1.39
C ARG A 89 -10.75 -29.53 -0.82
N GLU A 90 -10.86 -29.63 0.49
CA GLU A 90 -12.13 -29.84 1.19
C GLU A 90 -13.12 -28.69 0.97
N CYS A 91 -12.63 -27.44 0.99
CA CYS A 91 -13.45 -26.27 0.66
C CYS A 91 -13.92 -26.28 -0.79
N ILE A 92 -13.04 -26.58 -1.76
CA ILE A 92 -13.39 -26.67 -3.18
C ILE A 92 -14.42 -27.78 -3.42
N ALA A 93 -14.27 -28.92 -2.75
CA ALA A 93 -15.18 -30.06 -2.87
C ALA A 93 -16.62 -29.75 -2.43
N LYS A 94 -16.83 -28.73 -1.59
CA LYS A 94 -18.18 -28.27 -1.20
C LYS A 94 -18.94 -27.58 -2.33
N ASN A 95 -18.26 -27.20 -3.42
CA ASN A 95 -18.85 -26.59 -4.62
C ASN A 95 -19.80 -25.40 -4.33
N ASN A 96 -19.46 -24.57 -3.35
CA ASN A 96 -20.26 -23.44 -2.89
C ASN A 96 -19.83 -22.09 -3.51
N GLY A 97 -19.07 -22.13 -4.61
CA GLY A 97 -18.53 -20.95 -5.29
C GLY A 97 -17.24 -20.37 -4.68
N PHE A 98 -16.73 -20.93 -3.58
CA PHE A 98 -15.48 -20.47 -2.98
C PHE A 98 -14.26 -20.86 -3.83
N LYS A 99 -13.45 -19.87 -4.23
CA LYS A 99 -12.15 -20.07 -4.88
C LYS A 99 -11.07 -19.92 -3.81
N SER A 100 -10.52 -21.05 -3.38
CA SER A 100 -9.48 -21.09 -2.36
C SER A 100 -8.10 -20.76 -2.95
N GLN A 101 -7.11 -20.59 -2.08
CA GLN A 101 -5.74 -20.23 -2.47
C GLN A 101 -4.86 -21.48 -2.54
N ASP A 102 -3.94 -21.49 -3.51
CA ASP A 102 -2.80 -22.40 -3.47
C ASP A 102 -1.65 -21.74 -2.69
N VAL A 103 -0.57 -22.47 -2.46
CA VAL A 103 0.56 -22.03 -1.63
C VAL A 103 1.84 -22.10 -2.45
N ILE A 104 2.62 -21.01 -2.46
CA ILE A 104 3.98 -21.02 -2.99
C ILE A 104 4.86 -21.82 -2.02
N LEU A 105 5.58 -22.82 -2.53
CA LEU A 105 6.45 -23.65 -1.70
C LEU A 105 7.66 -22.86 -1.22
N GLN A 106 7.97 -22.97 0.07
CA GLN A 106 9.17 -22.43 0.68
C GLN A 106 10.34 -23.40 0.55
N SER A 107 11.54 -22.93 0.89
CA SER A 107 12.74 -23.76 0.90
C SER A 107 12.55 -25.01 1.76
N GLY A 108 12.89 -26.18 1.20
CA GLY A 108 12.66 -27.49 1.81
C GLY A 108 11.30 -28.13 1.51
N GLY A 109 10.52 -27.55 0.58
CA GLY A 109 9.35 -28.17 -0.01
C GLY A 109 8.14 -28.25 0.94
N MET A 110 7.23 -29.19 0.67
CA MET A 110 5.94 -29.28 1.37
C MET A 110 6.08 -29.38 2.90
N LYS A 111 7.05 -30.18 3.39
CA LYS A 111 7.27 -30.41 4.83
C LYS A 111 7.70 -29.15 5.60
N ASN A 112 8.30 -28.18 4.90
CA ASN A 112 8.81 -26.94 5.49
C ASN A 112 7.96 -25.72 5.12
N THR A 113 6.87 -25.92 4.37
CA THR A 113 5.99 -24.83 3.95
C THR A 113 4.77 -24.79 4.85
N GLY A 114 4.65 -23.74 5.65
CA GLY A 114 3.47 -23.52 6.49
C GLY A 114 2.19 -23.52 5.64
N GLY A 115 1.20 -24.32 6.06
CA GLY A 115 -0.06 -24.49 5.33
C GLY A 115 -0.06 -25.62 4.31
N CYS A 116 1.04 -26.37 4.13
CA CYS A 116 1.15 -27.46 3.16
C CYS A 116 1.18 -28.87 3.76
N ASP A 117 0.85 -29.00 5.04
CA ASP A 117 0.70 -30.31 5.67
C ASP A 117 -0.43 -31.10 4.99
N ASN A 118 -0.13 -32.34 4.60
CA ASN A 118 -1.01 -33.19 3.79
C ASN A 118 -1.50 -32.51 2.48
N GLY A 119 -0.70 -31.58 1.96
CA GLY A 119 -0.90 -30.92 0.67
C GLY A 119 -0.65 -31.85 -0.51
N THR A 120 -1.22 -31.49 -1.67
CA THR A 120 -0.91 -32.13 -2.96
C THR A 120 -0.15 -31.14 -3.81
N GLU A 121 0.80 -31.61 -4.62
CA GLU A 121 1.51 -30.73 -5.55
C GLU A 121 0.55 -30.14 -6.58
N THR A 122 0.79 -28.89 -6.96
CA THR A 122 0.10 -28.19 -8.04
C THR A 122 1.10 -27.27 -8.73
N THR A 123 0.75 -26.70 -9.88
CA THR A 123 1.52 -25.62 -10.49
C THR A 123 0.96 -24.28 -10.05
N VAL A 124 1.81 -23.37 -9.61
CA VAL A 124 1.45 -21.99 -9.29
C VAL A 124 2.09 -21.03 -10.28
N THR A 125 1.46 -19.90 -10.54
CA THR A 125 2.02 -18.81 -11.33
C THR A 125 1.70 -17.49 -10.65
N TYR A 126 2.72 -16.64 -10.51
CA TYR A 126 2.61 -15.39 -9.77
C TYR A 126 3.46 -14.28 -10.34
N ASP A 127 3.05 -13.05 -10.04
CA ASP A 127 3.79 -11.84 -10.37
C ASP A 127 4.90 -11.60 -9.33
N ASN A 128 6.13 -11.42 -9.80
CA ASN A 128 7.29 -11.24 -8.92
C ASN A 128 7.29 -9.90 -8.20
N ALA A 129 6.58 -8.88 -8.70
CA ALA A 129 6.57 -7.56 -8.09
C ALA A 129 5.99 -7.57 -6.68
N ALA A 130 5.01 -8.44 -6.42
CA ALA A 130 4.33 -8.54 -5.12
C ALA A 130 5.23 -9.16 -4.03
N LEU A 131 6.23 -9.96 -4.42
CA LEU A 131 7.22 -10.55 -3.50
C LEU A 131 8.31 -9.55 -3.09
N LYS A 132 8.61 -8.55 -3.92
CA LYS A 132 9.70 -7.59 -3.67
C LYS A 132 9.17 -6.26 -3.14
N ARG A 133 8.81 -6.16 -1.88
CA ARG A 133 8.23 -4.93 -1.31
C ARG A 133 9.13 -3.69 -1.51
N MET A 134 8.51 -2.52 -1.69
CA MET A 134 9.21 -1.23 -1.73
C MET A 134 9.71 -0.84 -0.33
N THR A 135 10.93 -0.33 -0.22
CA THR A 135 11.44 0.17 1.07
C THR A 135 10.91 1.57 1.36
N VAL A 136 10.33 1.75 2.56
CA VAL A 136 9.95 3.06 3.10
C VAL A 136 10.91 3.38 4.25
N LYS A 137 11.71 4.43 4.09
CA LYS A 137 12.59 4.94 5.15
C LYS A 137 11.83 5.82 6.14
N GLY A 138 12.50 6.22 7.23
CA GLY A 138 11.92 7.07 8.26
C GLY A 138 11.51 8.46 7.77
N ASP A 139 10.74 9.15 8.60
CA ASP A 139 10.23 10.51 8.39
C ASP A 139 9.45 10.63 7.07
N LYS A 140 8.50 9.71 6.87
CA LYS A 140 7.64 9.69 5.68
C LYS A 140 6.18 9.82 6.07
N THR A 141 5.47 10.66 5.33
CA THR A 141 4.00 10.58 5.26
C THR A 141 3.60 10.14 3.87
N ILE A 142 2.93 9.00 3.75
CA ILE A 142 2.34 8.52 2.50
C ILE A 142 0.83 8.74 2.60
N ARG A 143 0.28 9.58 1.71
CA ARG A 143 -1.13 9.95 1.78
C ARG A 143 -1.81 9.94 0.42
N GLY A 144 -2.93 9.24 0.29
CA GLY A 144 -3.75 9.30 -0.93
C GLY A 144 -4.75 10.46 -0.91
N ILE A 145 -5.13 10.93 -2.10
CA ILE A 145 -6.22 11.90 -2.30
C ILE A 145 -7.50 11.16 -2.71
N GLY A 146 -8.59 11.36 -1.96
CA GLY A 146 -9.87 10.69 -2.21
C GLY A 146 -9.67 9.19 -2.33
N LYS A 147 -10.16 8.60 -3.43
CA LYS A 147 -9.99 7.18 -3.78
C LYS A 147 -8.86 6.91 -4.77
N SER A 148 -8.10 7.94 -5.14
CA SER A 148 -7.12 7.86 -6.23
C SER A 148 -5.77 7.29 -5.80
N GLY A 149 -5.43 7.37 -4.51
CA GLY A 149 -4.16 6.86 -3.99
C GLY A 149 -4.13 5.34 -3.91
N VAL A 150 -3.77 4.69 -5.02
CA VAL A 150 -3.77 3.22 -5.13
C VAL A 150 -2.40 2.71 -5.55
N ILE A 151 -1.93 1.65 -4.90
CA ILE A 151 -0.76 0.87 -5.30
C ILE A 151 -1.25 -0.54 -5.64
N LYS A 152 -0.94 -1.03 -6.84
CA LYS A 152 -1.33 -2.38 -7.30
C LYS A 152 -0.10 -3.26 -7.47
N GLY A 153 -0.19 -4.52 -7.07
CA GLY A 153 0.82 -5.53 -7.36
C GLY A 153 2.11 -5.41 -6.57
N LYS A 154 2.22 -4.49 -5.61
CA LYS A 154 3.43 -4.32 -4.78
C LYS A 154 3.13 -3.73 -3.41
N GLY A 155 3.67 -4.35 -2.37
CA GLY A 155 3.58 -3.87 -1.00
C GLY A 155 4.77 -3.01 -0.57
N THR A 156 4.80 -2.65 0.71
CA THR A 156 5.86 -1.83 1.32
C THR A 156 6.48 -2.52 2.53
N THR A 157 7.79 -2.45 2.65
CA THR A 157 8.54 -2.73 3.88
C THR A 157 8.84 -1.40 4.56
N LEU A 158 8.30 -1.22 5.76
CA LEU A 158 8.58 -0.05 6.58
C LEU A 158 9.87 -0.32 7.36
N LYS A 159 10.93 0.41 6.97
CA LYS A 159 12.30 0.21 7.43
C LYS A 159 12.84 1.55 7.97
N GLY A 160 12.22 2.01 9.04
CA GLY A 160 12.56 3.27 9.69
C GLY A 160 11.63 3.54 10.88
N HIS A 161 11.66 4.75 11.41
CA HIS A 161 10.73 5.23 12.42
C HIS A 161 9.99 6.46 11.90
N ASN A 162 8.94 6.88 12.60
CA ASN A 162 8.17 8.07 12.26
C ASN A 162 7.58 8.01 10.84
N ILE A 163 6.79 6.98 10.56
CA ILE A 163 6.14 6.76 9.25
C ILE A 163 4.61 6.79 9.42
N ILE A 164 3.96 7.67 8.66
CA ILE A 164 2.50 7.77 8.60
C ILE A 164 2.02 7.26 7.24
N ILE A 165 1.09 6.30 7.24
CA ILE A 165 0.41 5.84 6.03
C ILE A 165 -1.09 6.07 6.20
N GLN A 166 -1.68 6.84 5.29
CA GLN A 166 -3.06 7.28 5.45
C GLN A 166 -3.80 7.31 4.11
N ASN A 167 -5.03 6.77 4.07
CA ASN A 167 -5.92 6.91 2.92
C ASN A 167 -5.29 6.43 1.60
N ILE A 168 -4.67 5.25 1.62
CA ILE A 168 -4.18 4.59 0.41
C ILE A 168 -4.76 3.18 0.32
N HIS A 169 -4.90 2.67 -0.90
CA HIS A 169 -5.22 1.27 -1.14
C HIS A 169 -3.98 0.54 -1.66
N ILE A 170 -3.63 -0.60 -1.05
CA ILE A 170 -2.62 -1.52 -1.59
C ILE A 170 -3.35 -2.81 -1.96
N THR A 171 -3.35 -3.17 -3.23
CA THR A 171 -4.23 -4.22 -3.79
C THR A 171 -3.52 -5.10 -4.81
N GLU A 172 -4.19 -6.17 -5.25
CA GLU A 172 -3.74 -7.06 -6.33
C GLU A 172 -2.39 -7.73 -6.10
N LEU A 173 -2.15 -8.20 -4.87
CA LEU A 173 -0.93 -8.91 -4.47
C LEU A 173 -1.13 -10.42 -4.55
N ASN A 174 -1.08 -10.99 -5.77
CA ASN A 174 -1.19 -12.44 -6.00
C ASN A 174 -2.27 -13.11 -5.12
N HIS A 175 -3.48 -12.54 -5.08
CA HIS A 175 -4.50 -12.88 -4.07
C HIS A 175 -4.94 -14.35 -4.09
N HIS A 176 -4.64 -15.08 -5.16
CA HIS A 176 -4.87 -16.52 -5.32
C HIS A 176 -3.82 -17.38 -4.62
N LEU A 177 -2.79 -16.80 -3.99
CA LEU A 177 -1.66 -17.53 -3.42
C LEU A 177 -1.30 -17.07 -2.01
N VAL A 178 -1.16 -18.04 -1.11
CA VAL A 178 -0.44 -17.85 0.15
C VAL A 178 1.05 -17.67 -0.15
N TRP A 179 1.70 -16.77 0.61
CA TRP A 179 3.07 -16.28 0.37
C TRP A 179 3.23 -15.46 -0.92
N GLY A 180 2.13 -15.09 -1.60
CA GLY A 180 2.16 -14.32 -2.85
C GLY A 180 2.56 -12.85 -2.70
N GLY A 181 2.60 -12.32 -1.47
CA GLY A 181 3.06 -10.96 -1.15
C GLY A 181 2.34 -10.37 0.06
N ASP A 182 3.02 -9.48 0.78
CA ASP A 182 2.44 -8.73 1.90
C ASP A 182 2.23 -7.28 1.51
N ALA A 183 1.07 -6.71 1.85
CA ALA A 183 0.78 -5.31 1.58
C ALA A 183 1.70 -4.37 2.37
N ILE A 184 1.80 -4.59 3.68
CA ILE A 184 2.63 -3.82 4.59
C ILE A 184 3.40 -4.80 5.47
N TYR A 185 4.71 -4.71 5.42
CA TYR A 185 5.61 -5.43 6.30
C TYR A 185 6.32 -4.41 7.19
N ILE A 186 6.20 -4.59 8.50
CA ILE A 186 6.85 -3.75 9.48
C ILE A 186 8.13 -4.45 9.92
N GLN A 187 9.28 -3.85 9.62
CA GLN A 187 10.56 -4.33 10.14
C GLN A 187 10.96 -3.47 11.34
N GLY A 188 11.29 -4.12 12.45
CA GLY A 188 11.95 -3.44 13.57
C GLY A 188 13.27 -2.82 13.12
N THR A 189 13.65 -1.69 13.72
CA THR A 189 14.98 -1.13 13.52
C THR A 189 15.96 -1.87 14.42
N ASP A 190 16.95 -2.58 13.85
CA ASP A 190 17.97 -3.36 14.58
C ASP A 190 18.98 -2.49 15.39
N ASN A 191 18.58 -1.31 15.85
CA ASN A 191 19.35 -0.48 16.77
C ASN A 191 18.72 -0.56 18.15
N ILE A 192 19.04 -1.64 18.87
CA ILE A 192 18.70 -1.83 20.27
C ILE A 192 19.47 -0.80 21.10
N HIS A 193 18.92 0.41 21.22
CA HIS A 193 18.84 1.13 22.49
C HIS A 193 17.35 1.34 22.74
N HIS A 194 16.91 0.92 23.93
CA HIS A 194 15.57 1.07 24.45
C HIS A 194 15.01 2.46 24.10
N ASP A 195 13.91 2.50 23.33
CA ASP A 195 12.93 3.60 23.16
C ASP A 195 12.52 3.92 21.71
N GLN A 196 13.06 3.26 20.69
CA GLN A 196 12.56 3.44 19.31
C GLN A 196 11.97 2.14 18.75
N GLN A 197 10.79 1.79 19.26
CA GLN A 197 9.91 0.92 18.49
C GLN A 197 9.50 1.69 17.23
N GLY A 198 9.77 1.12 16.05
CA GLY A 198 9.24 1.64 14.80
C GLY A 198 7.72 1.77 14.95
N GLU A 199 7.25 3.00 14.90
CA GLU A 199 5.88 3.35 15.22
C GLU A 199 5.09 3.61 13.93
N TYR A 200 4.01 2.86 13.76
CA TYR A 200 3.27 2.79 12.51
C TYR A 200 1.77 2.97 12.75
N ARG A 201 1.15 3.87 12.01
CA ARG A 201 -0.30 4.07 11.98
C ARG A 201 -0.83 3.76 10.59
N LEU A 202 -1.79 2.83 10.52
CA LEU A 202 -2.55 2.52 9.31
C LEU A 202 -3.98 3.00 9.50
N HIS A 203 -4.43 3.93 8.66
CA HIS A 203 -5.84 4.30 8.57
C HIS A 203 -6.40 3.92 7.21
N ASP A 204 -7.23 2.88 7.21
CA ASP A 204 -8.14 2.54 6.12
C ASP A 204 -9.52 3.14 6.43
N HIS A 205 -10.04 3.95 5.52
CA HIS A 205 -11.46 4.31 5.49
C HIS A 205 -12.06 3.54 4.32
N GLN A 206 -12.72 2.43 4.62
CA GLN A 206 -13.53 1.69 3.64
C GLN A 206 -14.79 2.46 3.27
#